data_AF-A0A559K3C7-F1
#
_entry.id   AF-A0A559K3C7-F1
#
_cell.length_a   1.000
_cell.length_b   1.000
_cell.length_c   1.000
_cell.angle_alpha   90.00
_cell.angle_beta   90.00
_cell.angle_gamma   90.00
#
_symmetry.space_group_name_H-M   'P 1'
#
loop_
_entity.id
_entity.type
_entity.pdbx_description
1 polymer ?
#
loop_
_entity_poly.entity_id
_entity_poly.type
_entity_poly.pdbx_seq_one_letter_code
_entity_poly.pdbx_strand_id
1 'polypeptide(L)'
;MILYNFAEMMTSHVVISQMDKRHPYQVNFTVAVHVCRHFLSSRGDGSPSDVEALIRKNILPIRPLRPGQLNTRKIRYKSAVSFVYRVA
;
A
#
# COMPACT_ATOMS: atom_id res chain seq x y z
N MET A 1 4.04 -14.25 10.69
CA MET A 1 5.36 -13.79 10.20
C MET A 1 5.76 -14.33 8.83
N ILE A 2 5.10 -15.36 8.27
CA ILE A 2 5.54 -15.96 6.98
C ILE A 2 5.13 -15.12 5.75
N LEU A 3 3.88 -14.61 5.71
CA LEU A 3 3.37 -13.89 4.53
C LEU A 3 4.10 -12.57 4.27
N TYR A 4 4.47 -11.83 5.33
CA TYR A 4 5.19 -10.57 5.19
C TYR A 4 6.56 -10.78 4.55
N ASN A 5 7.34 -11.72 5.08
CA ASN A 5 8.66 -12.07 4.54
C ASN A 5 8.57 -12.59 3.10
N PHE A 6 7.52 -13.36 2.79
CA PHE A 6 7.27 -13.80 1.43
C PHE A 6 6.94 -12.64 0.49
N ALA A 7 6.04 -11.73 0.90
CA ALA A 7 5.71 -10.55 0.12
C ALA A 7 6.93 -9.65 -0.09
N GLU A 8 7.76 -9.47 0.94
CA GLU A 8 9.02 -8.71 0.88
C GLU A 8 9.99 -9.32 -0.15
N MET A 9 10.18 -10.65 -0.12
CA MET A 9 10.97 -11.39 -1.09
C MET A 9 10.42 -11.27 -2.53
N MET A 10 9.10 -11.35 -2.71
CA MET A 10 8.48 -11.17 -4.03
C MET A 10 8.68 -9.75 -4.54
N THR A 11 8.51 -8.74 -3.69
CA THR A 11 8.72 -7.35 -4.08
C THR A 11 10.18 -7.00 -4.38
N SER A 12 11.15 -7.70 -3.78
CA SER A 12 12.58 -7.49 -4.08
C SER A 12 12.99 -8.11 -5.41
N HIS A 13 12.35 -9.21 -5.83
CA HIS A 13 12.57 -9.83 -7.13
C HIS A 13 11.97 -9.03 -8.28
N VAL A 14 10.89 -8.28 -8.02
CA VAL A 14 10.23 -7.45 -9.02
C VAL A 14 11.10 -6.24 -9.38
N VAL A 15 11.84 -6.36 -10.48
CA VAL A 15 12.59 -5.24 -11.06
C VAL A 15 11.63 -4.17 -11.58
N ILE A 16 11.63 -3.00 -10.93
CA ILE A 16 10.89 -1.83 -11.41
C ILE A 16 11.72 -1.19 -12.53
N SER A 17 11.34 -1.40 -13.79
CA SER A 17 11.88 -0.58 -14.87
C SER A 17 11.40 0.87 -14.67
N GLN A 18 12.34 1.72 -14.26
CA GLN A 18 12.14 3.16 -14.08
C GLN A 18 12.31 3.95 -15.39
N MET A 19 12.50 3.28 -16.54
CA MET A 19 12.79 3.95 -17.80
C MET A 19 11.69 4.96 -18.19
N ASP A 20 12.14 6.14 -18.61
CA ASP A 20 11.41 7.31 -19.12
C ASP A 20 10.24 7.84 -18.27
N LYS A 21 10.27 7.59 -16.96
CA LYS A 21 9.25 8.13 -16.04
C LYS A 21 9.71 9.42 -15.38
N ARG A 22 8.82 10.41 -15.32
CA ARG A 22 9.05 11.73 -14.69
C ARG A 22 9.37 11.66 -13.19
N HIS A 23 8.94 10.60 -12.51
CA HIS A 23 9.06 10.45 -11.05
C HIS A 23 9.63 9.07 -10.71
N PRO A 24 10.30 8.92 -9.55
CA PRO A 24 10.63 7.61 -9.03
C PRO A 24 9.36 6.91 -8.55
N TYR A 25 9.26 5.61 -8.81
CA TYR A 25 8.11 4.78 -8.45
C TYR A 25 8.50 3.74 -7.41
N GLN A 26 7.56 3.40 -6.54
CA GLN A 26 7.64 2.31 -5.58
C GLN A 26 6.54 1.29 -5.87
N VAL A 27 6.75 0.04 -5.46
CA VAL A 27 5.70 -0.99 -5.53
C VAL A 27 4.59 -0.67 -4.55
N ASN A 28 3.34 -0.90 -4.96
CA ASN A 28 2.21 -0.87 -4.03
C ASN A 28 2.22 -2.11 -3.12
N PHE A 29 2.80 -1.98 -1.93
CA PHE A 29 2.97 -3.10 -1.00
C PHE A 29 1.64 -3.73 -0.56
N THR A 30 0.57 -2.95 -0.39
CA THR A 30 -0.73 -3.51 0.03
C THR A 30 -1.31 -4.43 -1.03
N VAL A 31 -1.20 -4.04 -2.31
CA VAL A 31 -1.59 -4.86 -3.45
C VAL A 31 -0.67 -6.08 -3.56
N ALA A 32 0.63 -5.92 -3.39
CA ALA A 32 1.58 -7.04 -3.43
C ALA A 32 1.25 -8.11 -2.38
N VAL A 33 0.95 -7.71 -1.13
CA VAL A 33 0.51 -8.63 -0.07
C VAL A 33 -0.81 -9.32 -0.43
N HIS A 34 -1.76 -8.59 -1.01
CA HIS A 34 -3.04 -9.15 -1.44
C HIS A 34 -2.85 -10.22 -2.53
N VAL A 35 -2.01 -9.93 -3.53
CA VAL A 35 -1.65 -10.86 -4.60
C VAL A 35 -0.94 -12.09 -4.05
N CYS A 36 0.06 -11.90 -3.17
CA CYS A 36 0.78 -13.00 -2.53
C CYS A 36 -0.15 -13.90 -1.70
N ARG A 37 -1.09 -13.30 -0.98
CA ARG A 37 -2.11 -14.04 -0.21
C ARG A 37 -3.01 -14.85 -1.14
N HIS A 38 -3.48 -14.25 -2.22
CA HIS A 38 -4.32 -14.93 -3.21
C HIS A 38 -3.58 -16.11 -3.82
N PHE A 39 -2.35 -15.88 -4.29
CA PHE A 39 -1.48 -16.92 -4.85
C PHE A 39 -1.31 -18.12 -3.92
N LEU A 40 -1.04 -17.90 -2.63
CA LEU A 40 -0.89 -18.98 -1.65
C LEU A 40 -2.20 -19.70 -1.33
N SER A 41 -3.33 -19.02 -1.49
CA SER A 41 -4.68 -19.56 -1.21
C SER A 41 -5.27 -20.32 -2.40
N SER A 42 -4.90 -19.93 -3.62
CA SER A 42 -5.30 -20.55 -4.88
C SER A 42 -4.48 -21.82 -5.17
N ARG A 43 -4.64 -22.86 -4.35
CA ARG A 43 -3.90 -24.13 -4.51
C ARG A 43 -4.45 -25.07 -5.59
N GLY A 44 -5.49 -24.72 -6.34
CA GLY A 44 -6.11 -25.68 -7.26
C GLY A 44 -7.06 -25.15 -8.34
N ASP A 45 -7.15 -23.83 -8.58
CA ASP A 45 -8.08 -23.32 -9.60
C ASP A 45 -7.44 -22.16 -10.36
N GLY A 46 -6.90 -22.46 -11.54
CA GLY A 46 -6.34 -21.48 -12.47
C GLY A 46 -4.83 -21.61 -12.71
N SER A 47 -4.42 -21.34 -13.96
CA SER A 47 -3.03 -21.14 -14.35
C SER A 47 -2.33 -20.19 -13.38
N PRO A 48 -1.06 -20.43 -12.99
CA PRO A 48 -0.33 -19.53 -12.10
C PRO A 48 -0.35 -18.14 -12.73
N SER A 49 -1.13 -17.23 -12.15
CA SER A 49 -1.11 -15.84 -12.56
C SER A 49 0.31 -15.33 -12.33
N ASP A 50 0.88 -14.64 -13.31
CA ASP A 50 2.21 -14.07 -13.18
C ASP A 50 2.17 -13.00 -12.08
N VAL A 51 2.52 -13.43 -10.87
CA VAL A 51 2.53 -12.62 -9.64
C VAL A 51 3.40 -11.39 -9.85
N GLU A 52 4.52 -11.56 -10.53
CA GLU A 52 5.46 -10.47 -10.78
C GLU A 52 4.90 -9.46 -11.76
N ALA A 53 4.26 -9.90 -12.86
CA ALA A 53 3.60 -8.98 -13.78
C ALA A 53 2.48 -8.18 -13.09
N LEU A 54 1.71 -8.82 -12.21
CA LEU A 54 0.63 -8.16 -11.49
C LEU A 54 1.17 -7.13 -10.48
N ILE A 55 2.28 -7.43 -9.82
CA ILE A 55 2.98 -6.49 -8.94
C ILE A 55 3.61 -5.35 -9.75
N ARG A 56 4.28 -5.63 -10.88
CA ARG A 56 4.87 -4.61 -11.78
C ARG A 56 3.84 -3.62 -12.31
N LYS A 57 2.61 -4.07 -12.58
CA LYS A 57 1.51 -3.22 -13.02
C LYS A 57 1.05 -2.23 -11.93
N ASN A 58 1.20 -2.60 -10.65
CA ASN A 58 0.71 -1.84 -9.51
C ASN A 58 1.84 -1.08 -8.80
N ILE A 59 2.38 -0.05 -9.48
CA ILE A 59 3.37 0.87 -8.93
C ILE A 59 2.76 2.23 -8.59
N LEU A 60 3.26 2.87 -7.53
CA LEU A 60 2.85 4.19 -7.08
C LEU A 60 4.02 5.17 -7.20
N PRO A 61 3.78 6.42 -7.61
CA PRO A 61 4.83 7.44 -7.61
C PRO A 61 5.23 7.77 -6.17
N ILE A 62 6.53 7.82 -5.91
CA ILE A 62 7.06 8.29 -4.63
C ILE A 62 6.84 9.80 -4.57
N ARG A 63 6.20 10.27 -3.51
CA ARG A 63 6.07 11.70 -3.24
C ARG A 63 7.33 12.15 -2.51
N PRO A 64 8.23 12.92 -3.15
CA PRO A 64 9.39 13.45 -2.45
C PRO A 64 8.91 14.35 -1.31
N LEU A 65 9.55 14.22 -0.15
CA LEU A 65 9.32 15.13 0.96
C LEU A 65 9.78 16.53 0.50
N ARG A 66 8.88 17.50 0.40
CA ARG A 66 9.29 18.87 0.09
C ARG A 66 9.95 19.47 1.34
N PRO A 67 11.08 20.18 1.20
CA PRO A 67 11.65 20.95 2.31
C PRO A 67 10.56 21.86 2.91
N GLY A 68 10.27 21.72 4.21
CA GLY A 68 9.24 22.51 4.90
C GLY A 68 7.80 21.97 4.85
N GLN A 69 7.51 20.89 4.11
CA GLN A 69 6.24 20.17 4.21
C GLN A 69 6.45 18.78 4.80
N LEU A 70 6.49 18.71 6.13
CA LEU A 70 6.09 17.50 6.82
C LEU A 70 4.58 17.36 6.58
N ASN A 71 4.15 16.31 5.89
CA ASN A 71 2.74 15.95 5.68
C ASN A 71 2.07 15.49 7.00
N THR A 72 2.40 16.14 8.11
CA THR A 72 1.82 15.88 9.41
C THR A 72 0.39 16.37 9.38
N ARG A 73 -0.56 15.46 9.64
CA ARG A 73 -1.96 15.80 9.79
C ARG A 73 -2.08 16.85 10.89
N LYS A 74 -2.66 18.02 10.57
CA LYS A 74 -3.03 19.01 11.58
C LYS A 74 -4.21 18.47 12.40
N ILE A 75 -3.91 17.79 13.50
CA ILE A 75 -4.94 17.28 14.41
C ILE A 75 -5.56 18.50 15.11
N ARG A 76 -6.86 18.73 14.89
CA ARG A 76 -7.64 19.70 15.66
C ARG A 76 -8.41 18.94 16.73
N TYR A 77 -8.05 19.14 17.99
CA TYR A 77 -8.82 18.64 19.11
C TYR A 77 -10.15 19.38 19.18
N LYS A 78 -11.25 18.64 19.40
CA LYS A 78 -12.56 19.23 19.71
C LYS A 78 -12.82 19.07 21.20
N SER A 79 -13.39 20.10 21.82
CA SER A 79 -13.89 20.00 23.19
C SER A 79 -15.15 19.13 23.23
N ALA A 80 -15.39 18.48 24.37
CA ALA A 80 -16.64 17.79 24.62
C ALA A 80 -17.79 18.81 24.68
N VAL A 81 -18.91 18.51 24.03
CA VAL A 81 -20.15 19.30 24.11
C VAL A 81 -21.09 18.59 25.06
N SER A 82 -21.52 19.26 26.13
CA SER A 82 -22.54 18.73 27.04
C SER A 82 -23.93 18.99 26.47
N PHE A 83 -24.79 17.98 26.53
CA PHE A 83 -26.20 18.12 26.22
C PHE A 83 -26.97 18.25 27.53
N VAL A 84 -27.74 19.33 27.69
CA VAL A 84 -28.67 19.50 28.82
C VAL A 84 -30.06 19.17 28.32
N TYR A 85 -30.64 18.07 28.80
CA TYR A 85 -32.05 17.76 28.57
C TYR A 85 -32.90 18.60 29.54
N ARG A 86 -33.91 19.29 29.02
CA ARG A 86 -34.94 19.91 29.87
C ARG A 86 -36.08 18.92 30.02
N VAL A 87 -36.39 18.54 31.26
CA VAL A 87 -37.58 17.78 31.61
C VAL A 87 -38.72 18.80 31.72
N ALA A 88 -39.78 18.59 30.94
CA ALA A 88 -41.03 19.36 31.00
C ALA A 88 -42.01 18.69 31.96
#